data_AF-H5SCT0-F1
#
_entry.id   AF-H5SCT0-F1
#
_cell.length_a   1.000
_cell.length_b   1.000
_cell.length_c   1.000
_cell.angle_alpha   90.00
_cell.angle_beta   90.00
_cell.angle_gamma   90.00
#
_symmetry.space_group_name_H-M   'P 1'
#
loop_
_entity.id
_entity.type
_entity.pdbx_description
1 polymer ?
#
loop_
_entity_poly.entity_id
_entity_poly.type
_entity_poly.pdbx_seq_one_letter_code
_entity_poly.pdbx_strand_id
1 'polypeptide(L)'
;MYSWIVLMAGLLTWYGFASRMRRSFRYADRWPPAKTILVLSGWLCTLTQLAILAWHLPITLAATVGALVLYGLANLLFWSALRTHGRDKPAFVFTEARPNSFRCTGPYRYIRHPLYTAYLLAWLAPPVATGQWWLFALTAWMALLYTLAAWQEERAFARSPFAADYQRYRSYTGMFWPRPKTLLTNLVTWFVDKRYAPRPASDAPGTCCLGPTMSTNQEQNCEPSRHHDAA
;
A
#
# COMPACT_ATOMS: atom_id res chain seq x y z
N MET A 1 -25.21 -14.42 -14.48
CA MET A 1 -25.02 -12.96 -14.33
C MET A 1 -23.88 -12.61 -13.36
N TYR A 2 -23.90 -13.11 -12.12
CA TYR A 2 -22.94 -12.74 -11.06
C TYR A 2 -21.46 -12.93 -11.42
N SER A 3 -21.12 -14.04 -12.06
CA SER A 3 -19.72 -14.32 -12.41
C SER A 3 -19.12 -13.39 -13.45
N TRP A 4 -19.92 -12.89 -14.40
CA TRP A 4 -19.46 -11.88 -15.37
C TRP A 4 -19.11 -10.57 -14.65
N ILE A 5 -19.84 -10.22 -13.60
CA ILE A 5 -19.57 -9.03 -12.77
C ILE A 5 -18.21 -9.18 -12.09
N VAL A 6 -17.92 -10.33 -11.47
CA VAL A 6 -16.61 -10.57 -10.82
C VAL A 6 -15.48 -10.57 -11.82
N LEU A 7 -15.66 -11.19 -12.99
CA LEU A 7 -14.66 -11.20 -14.06
C LEU A 7 -14.35 -9.79 -14.57
N MET A 8 -15.39 -8.99 -14.83
CA MET A 8 -15.21 -7.58 -15.23
C MET A 8 -14.53 -6.76 -14.14
N ALA A 9 -14.92 -6.93 -12.88
CA ALA A 9 -14.27 -6.27 -11.75
C ALA A 9 -12.78 -6.63 -11.64
N GLY A 10 -12.44 -7.91 -11.82
CA GLY A 10 -11.06 -8.39 -11.84
C GLY A 10 -10.25 -7.79 -13.00
N LEU A 11 -10.78 -7.84 -14.23
CA LEU A 11 -10.13 -7.26 -15.41
C LEU A 11 -9.91 -5.74 -15.25
N LEU A 12 -10.94 -5.01 -14.81
CA LEU A 12 -10.86 -3.56 -14.58
C LEU A 12 -9.82 -3.22 -13.50
N THR A 13 -9.77 -3.99 -12.41
CA THR A 13 -8.81 -3.78 -11.33
C THR A 13 -7.38 -3.99 -11.82
N TRP A 14 -7.10 -5.12 -12.48
CA TRP A 14 -5.76 -5.42 -12.99
C TRP A 14 -5.33 -4.45 -14.10
N TYR A 15 -6.26 -4.09 -15.00
CA TYR A 15 -6.01 -3.07 -16.01
C TYR A 15 -5.72 -1.70 -15.39
N GLY A 16 -6.50 -1.28 -14.40
CA GLY A 16 -6.31 -0.02 -13.67
C GLY A 16 -4.94 0.04 -12.98
N PHE A 17 -4.57 -1.05 -12.29
CA PHE A 17 -3.27 -1.16 -11.61
C PHE A 17 -2.13 -1.12 -12.62
N ALA A 18 -2.17 -1.95 -13.67
CA ALA A 18 -1.11 -2.05 -14.67
C ALA A 18 -0.95 -0.76 -15.50
N SER A 19 -2.05 -0.17 -15.97
CA SER A 19 -2.03 1.07 -16.76
C SER A 19 -1.44 2.22 -15.98
N ARG A 20 -1.80 2.33 -14.69
CA ARG A 20 -1.31 3.40 -13.84
C ARG A 20 0.12 3.15 -13.38
N MET A 21 0.52 1.92 -13.06
CA MET A 21 1.92 1.59 -12.78
C MET A 21 2.85 2.01 -13.92
N ARG A 22 2.48 1.68 -15.17
CA ARG A 22 3.27 2.04 -16.36
C ARG A 22 3.48 3.55 -16.51
N ARG A 23 2.53 4.38 -16.05
CA ARG A 23 2.60 5.84 -16.13
C ARG A 23 3.21 6.52 -14.89
N SER A 24 3.13 5.88 -13.73
CA SER A 24 3.40 6.54 -12.43
C SER A 24 4.78 6.27 -11.87
N PHE A 25 5.44 5.17 -12.25
CA PHE A 25 6.70 4.82 -11.61
C PHE A 25 7.89 5.22 -12.48
N ARG A 26 8.98 5.66 -11.83
CA ARG A 26 10.21 6.06 -12.52
C ARG A 26 10.86 4.83 -13.14
N TYR A 27 11.36 5.00 -14.36
CA TYR A 27 12.18 3.98 -15.02
C TYR A 27 13.44 3.77 -14.18
N ALA A 28 13.75 2.51 -13.93
CA ALA A 28 14.99 2.10 -13.29
C ALA A 28 16.02 1.86 -14.38
N ASP A 29 17.19 2.49 -14.31
CA ASP A 29 18.25 2.25 -15.30
C ASP A 29 18.78 0.80 -15.26
N ARG A 30 18.51 0.06 -14.17
CA ARG A 30 18.85 -1.37 -14.04
C ARG A 30 17.62 -2.20 -13.70
N TRP A 31 17.44 -3.30 -14.42
CA TRP A 31 16.40 -4.30 -14.21
C TRP A 31 16.98 -5.51 -13.46
N PRO A 32 16.84 -5.58 -12.12
CA PRO A 32 17.35 -6.72 -11.37
C PRO A 32 16.52 -7.98 -11.66
N PRO A 33 17.11 -9.18 -11.60
CA PRO A 33 16.41 -10.44 -11.87
C PRO A 33 15.20 -10.66 -10.94
N ALA A 34 15.27 -10.18 -9.69
CA ALA A 34 14.16 -10.22 -8.74
C ALA A 34 12.91 -9.47 -9.25
N LYS A 35 13.09 -8.33 -9.93
CA LYS A 35 11.99 -7.58 -10.53
C LYS A 35 11.38 -8.34 -11.71
N THR A 36 12.21 -8.98 -12.53
CA THR A 36 11.73 -9.83 -13.63
C THR A 36 10.90 -11.00 -13.11
N ILE A 37 11.38 -11.70 -12.08
CA ILE A 37 10.65 -12.79 -11.43
C ILE A 37 9.31 -12.31 -10.89
N LEU A 38 9.27 -11.15 -10.21
CA LEU A 38 8.02 -10.58 -9.69
C LEU A 38 7.01 -10.27 -10.81
N VAL A 39 7.45 -9.62 -11.89
CA VAL A 39 6.58 -9.23 -13.01
C VAL A 39 6.07 -10.45 -13.75
N LEU A 40 6.95 -11.41 -14.09
CA LEU A 40 6.56 -12.65 -14.78
C LEU A 40 5.61 -13.48 -13.93
N SER A 41 5.92 -13.65 -12.63
CA SER A 41 5.04 -14.35 -11.70
C SER A 41 3.68 -13.65 -11.61
N GLY A 42 3.66 -12.32 -11.58
CA GLY A 42 2.44 -11.51 -11.55
C GLY A 42 1.56 -11.73 -12.79
N TRP A 43 2.15 -11.72 -13.98
CA TRP A 43 1.42 -12.03 -15.21
C TRP A 43 0.88 -13.46 -15.21
N LEU A 44 1.73 -14.44 -14.91
CA LEU A 44 1.34 -15.85 -14.88
C LEU A 44 0.17 -16.07 -13.92
N CYS A 45 0.30 -15.64 -12.66
CA CYS A 45 -0.74 -15.82 -11.65
C CYS A 45 -2.03 -15.08 -12.01
N THR A 46 -1.95 -13.88 -12.60
CA THR A 46 -3.15 -13.11 -12.99
C THR A 46 -3.90 -13.82 -14.10
N LEU A 47 -3.19 -14.28 -15.14
CA LEU A 47 -3.79 -15.01 -16.25
C LEU A 47 -4.42 -16.33 -15.77
N THR A 48 -3.72 -17.08 -14.91
CA THR A 48 -4.26 -18.29 -14.31
C THR A 48 -5.53 -18.00 -13.50
N GLN A 49 -5.53 -16.99 -12.62
CA GLN A 49 -6.71 -16.67 -11.81
C GLN A 49 -7.90 -16.19 -12.65
N LEU A 50 -7.67 -15.37 -13.68
CA LEU A 50 -8.73 -14.90 -14.57
C LEU A 50 -9.31 -16.03 -15.43
N ALA A 51 -8.45 -16.94 -15.90
CA ALA A 51 -8.89 -18.14 -16.60
C ALA A 51 -9.80 -18.99 -15.71
N ILE A 52 -9.35 -19.33 -14.49
CA ILE A 52 -10.14 -20.14 -13.56
C ILE A 52 -11.46 -19.45 -13.17
N LEU A 53 -11.44 -18.14 -12.96
CA LEU A 53 -12.64 -17.34 -12.70
C LEU A 53 -13.64 -17.39 -13.87
N ALA A 54 -13.14 -17.39 -15.11
CA ALA A 54 -13.97 -17.53 -16.30
C ALA A 54 -14.51 -18.97 -16.49
N TRP A 55 -13.76 -19.99 -16.08
CA TRP A 55 -14.17 -21.39 -16.19
C TRP A 55 -15.20 -21.82 -15.12
N HIS A 56 -15.15 -21.27 -13.90
CA HIS A 56 -16.00 -21.69 -12.77
C HIS A 56 -17.34 -20.94 -12.67
N LEU A 57 -18.09 -20.91 -13.77
CA LEU A 57 -19.46 -20.40 -13.84
C LEU A 57 -20.46 -21.52 -13.46
N PRO A 58 -21.45 -21.31 -12.55
CA PRO A 58 -21.85 -20.06 -11.90
C PRO A 58 -21.27 -19.87 -10.48
N ILE A 59 -21.04 -18.60 -10.12
CA ILE A 59 -20.58 -18.18 -8.79
C ILE A 59 -21.78 -17.79 -7.93
N THR A 60 -21.75 -18.16 -6.64
CA THR A 60 -22.82 -17.84 -5.69
C THR A 60 -22.88 -16.34 -5.39
N LEU A 61 -24.04 -15.85 -4.94
CA LEU A 61 -24.20 -14.44 -4.55
C LEU A 61 -23.23 -14.06 -3.42
N ALA A 62 -23.10 -14.90 -2.40
CA ALA A 62 -22.21 -14.64 -1.26
C ALA A 62 -20.74 -14.53 -1.69
N ALA A 63 -20.26 -15.45 -2.54
CA ALA A 63 -18.91 -15.40 -3.08
C ALA A 63 -18.69 -14.17 -3.98
N THR A 64 -19.71 -13.77 -4.74
CA THR A 64 -19.69 -12.55 -5.57
C THR A 64 -19.54 -11.31 -4.70
N VAL A 65 -20.36 -11.17 -3.66
CA VAL A 65 -20.27 -10.04 -2.72
C VAL A 65 -18.90 -10.00 -2.05
N GLY A 66 -18.39 -11.14 -1.57
CA GLY A 66 -17.05 -11.24 -0.98
C GLY A 66 -15.95 -10.77 -1.92
N ALA A 67 -15.96 -11.23 -3.17
CA ALA A 67 -14.99 -10.82 -4.17
C ALA A 67 -15.08 -9.33 -4.54
N LEU A 68 -16.29 -8.79 -4.66
CA LEU A 68 -16.50 -7.36 -4.95
C LEU A 68 -16.06 -6.47 -3.80
N VAL A 69 -16.28 -6.89 -2.54
CA VAL A 69 -15.75 -6.18 -1.37
C VAL A 69 -14.22 -6.16 -1.41
N LEU A 70 -13.58 -7.30 -1.69
CA LEU A 70 -12.12 -7.39 -1.80
C LEU A 70 -11.56 -6.50 -2.92
N TYR A 71 -12.14 -6.55 -4.12
CA TYR A 71 -11.74 -5.67 -5.23
C TYR A 71 -12.01 -4.19 -4.92
N GLY A 72 -13.14 -3.87 -4.27
CA GLY A 72 -13.48 -2.51 -3.85
C GLY A 72 -12.44 -1.96 -2.88
N LEU A 73 -12.10 -2.72 -1.83
CA LEU A 73 -11.07 -2.34 -0.86
C LEU A 73 -9.69 -2.22 -1.50
N ALA A 74 -9.34 -3.14 -2.40
CA ALA A 74 -8.09 -3.08 -3.17
C ALA A 74 -7.99 -1.78 -3.97
N ASN A 75 -9.04 -1.44 -4.73
CA ASN A 75 -9.08 -0.21 -5.52
C ASN A 75 -9.01 1.03 -4.62
N LEU A 76 -9.84 1.10 -3.56
CA LEU A 76 -9.84 2.23 -2.63
C LEU A 76 -8.46 2.47 -2.02
N LEU A 77 -7.78 1.40 -1.59
CA LEU A 77 -6.44 1.49 -1.02
C LEU A 77 -5.39 1.88 -2.06
N PHE A 78 -5.44 1.30 -3.26
CA PHE A 78 -4.52 1.63 -4.35
C PHE A 78 -4.66 3.09 -4.79
N TRP A 79 -5.88 3.55 -5.04
CA TRP A 79 -6.13 4.92 -5.51
C TRP A 79 -5.86 5.95 -4.41
N SER A 80 -6.18 5.66 -3.14
CA SER A 80 -5.83 6.55 -2.02
C SER A 80 -4.32 6.65 -1.81
N ALA A 81 -3.59 5.54 -1.89
CA ALA A 81 -2.13 5.52 -1.80
C ALA A 81 -1.52 6.32 -2.96
N LEU A 82 -2.03 6.15 -4.18
CA LEU A 82 -1.50 6.87 -5.31
C LEU A 82 -1.82 8.37 -5.27
N ARG A 83 -2.97 8.77 -4.72
CA ARG A 83 -3.30 10.18 -4.49
C ARG A 83 -2.34 10.84 -3.50
N THR A 84 -1.96 10.15 -2.42
CA THR A 84 -0.90 10.68 -1.54
C THR A 84 0.43 10.84 -2.24
N HIS A 85 0.64 10.09 -3.33
CA HIS A 85 1.86 10.21 -4.11
C HIS A 85 1.89 11.43 -5.05
N GLY A 86 0.72 11.99 -5.37
CA GLY A 86 0.62 13.25 -6.12
C GLY A 86 1.42 13.24 -7.43
N ARG A 87 2.31 14.22 -7.60
CA ARG A 87 3.21 14.38 -8.75
C ARG A 87 4.56 13.65 -8.60
N ASP A 88 4.90 13.22 -7.40
CA ASP A 88 6.12 12.46 -7.15
C ASP A 88 5.91 11.02 -7.58
N LYS A 89 6.62 10.62 -8.63
CA LYS A 89 6.61 9.24 -9.11
C LYS A 89 7.29 8.34 -8.07
N PRO A 90 6.58 7.40 -7.41
CA PRO A 90 7.24 6.43 -6.54
C PRO A 90 8.38 5.76 -7.30
N ALA A 91 9.52 5.59 -6.62
CA ALA A 91 10.60 4.78 -7.15
C ALA A 91 10.07 3.36 -7.37
N PHE A 92 10.39 2.77 -8.53
CA PHE A 92 9.99 1.40 -8.83
C PHE A 92 10.64 0.45 -7.82
N VAL A 93 9.91 -0.60 -7.45
CA VAL A 93 10.40 -1.71 -6.62
C VAL A 93 11.77 -2.19 -7.10
N PHE A 94 12.67 -2.48 -6.14
CA PHE A 94 14.04 -2.94 -6.37
C PHE A 94 14.99 -1.94 -7.05
N THR A 95 14.71 -0.64 -6.97
CA THR A 95 15.66 0.38 -7.43
C THR A 95 16.55 0.85 -6.30
N GLU A 96 17.86 0.92 -6.55
CA GLU A 96 18.85 1.58 -5.67
C GLU A 96 18.72 3.12 -5.74
N ALA A 97 17.49 3.64 -5.75
CA ALA A 97 17.29 5.05 -5.52
C ALA A 97 17.55 5.29 -4.03
N ARG A 98 18.57 6.12 -3.71
CA ARG A 98 18.74 6.61 -2.33
C ARG A 98 17.38 7.17 -1.89
N PRO A 99 16.80 6.68 -0.78
CA PRO A 99 15.54 7.23 -0.33
C PRO A 99 15.79 8.69 0.03
N ASN A 100 15.17 9.61 -0.71
CA ASN A 100 15.28 11.05 -0.49
C ASN A 100 14.17 11.57 0.44
N SER A 101 13.08 10.81 0.59
CA SER A 101 11.97 11.04 1.51
C SER A 101 11.10 9.78 1.63
N PHE A 102 10.26 9.70 2.66
CA PHE A 102 9.20 8.72 2.80
C PHE A 102 7.90 9.41 3.21
N ARG A 103 6.75 8.88 2.78
CA ARG A 103 5.44 9.46 3.11
C ARG A 103 4.79 8.73 4.28
N CYS A 104 4.13 9.51 5.13
CA CYS A 104 3.31 8.99 6.22
C CYS A 104 1.88 9.56 6.24
N THR A 105 1.49 10.28 5.19
CA THR A 105 0.15 10.82 4.99
C THR A 105 -0.82 9.78 4.40
N GLY A 106 -2.12 10.03 4.56
CA GLY A 106 -3.19 9.18 4.01
C GLY A 106 -3.10 7.72 4.47
N PRO A 107 -3.11 6.71 3.57
CA PRO A 107 -3.06 5.31 3.98
C PRO A 107 -1.71 4.89 4.59
N TYR A 108 -0.63 5.64 4.30
CA TYR A 108 0.69 5.39 4.87
C TYR A 108 0.72 5.59 6.39
N ARG A 109 -0.19 6.40 6.97
CA ARG A 109 -0.28 6.56 8.43
C ARG A 109 -0.63 5.26 9.18
N TYR A 110 -1.18 4.28 8.47
CA TYR A 110 -1.65 3.02 9.05
C TYR A 110 -0.79 1.83 8.61
N ILE A 111 -0.42 1.80 7.33
CA ILE A 111 0.22 0.67 6.68
C ILE A 111 1.40 1.21 5.86
N ARG A 112 2.60 0.65 6.05
CA ARG A 112 3.80 1.12 5.35
C ARG A 112 3.78 0.83 3.85
N HIS A 113 3.14 -0.28 3.46
CA HIS A 113 3.07 -0.74 2.08
C HIS A 113 1.61 -0.88 1.59
N PRO A 114 0.86 0.23 1.46
CA PRO A 114 -0.56 0.19 1.11
C PRO A 114 -0.79 -0.31 -0.34
N LEU A 115 0.16 -0.08 -1.26
CA LEU A 115 0.07 -0.61 -2.63
C LEU A 115 0.21 -2.13 -2.66
N TYR A 116 1.16 -2.71 -1.92
CA TYR A 116 1.27 -4.17 -1.81
C TYR A 116 0.05 -4.78 -1.14
N THR A 117 -0.48 -4.12 -0.12
CA THR A 117 -1.72 -4.53 0.54
C THR A 117 -2.90 -4.53 -0.45
N ALA A 118 -2.99 -3.51 -1.31
CA ALA A 118 -4.01 -3.47 -2.36
C ALA A 118 -3.88 -4.63 -3.35
N TYR A 119 -2.66 -5.00 -3.76
CA TYR A 119 -2.47 -6.18 -4.61
C TYR A 119 -2.90 -7.46 -3.90
N LEU A 120 -2.53 -7.63 -2.63
CA LEU A 120 -2.91 -8.81 -1.85
C LEU A 120 -4.43 -8.97 -1.72
N LEU A 121 -5.15 -7.87 -1.52
CA LEU A 121 -6.62 -7.87 -1.52
C LEU A 121 -7.17 -8.29 -2.89
N ALA A 122 -6.58 -7.80 -3.99
CA ALA A 122 -6.98 -8.20 -5.33
C ALA A 122 -6.65 -9.68 -5.64
N TRP A 123 -5.52 -10.20 -5.14
CA TRP A 123 -5.13 -11.61 -5.26
C TRP A 123 -6.06 -12.56 -4.48
N LEU A 124 -6.61 -12.10 -3.35
CA LEU A 124 -7.56 -12.87 -2.54
C LEU A 124 -8.96 -12.95 -3.15
N ALA A 125 -9.34 -12.05 -4.06
CA ALA A 125 -10.69 -12.02 -4.60
C ALA A 125 -11.05 -13.28 -5.45
N PRO A 126 -10.20 -13.79 -6.36
CA PRO A 126 -10.49 -15.00 -7.12
C PRO A 126 -10.66 -16.30 -6.31
N PRO A 127 -9.81 -16.64 -5.30
CA PRO A 127 -10.06 -17.80 -4.45
C PRO A 127 -11.39 -17.70 -3.69
N VAL A 128 -11.74 -16.51 -3.21
CA VAL A 128 -13.03 -16.27 -2.53
C VAL A 128 -14.21 -16.38 -3.50
N ALA A 129 -14.06 -15.89 -4.73
CA ALA A 129 -15.09 -15.97 -5.75
C ALA A 129 -15.37 -17.41 -6.21
N THR A 130 -14.32 -18.20 -6.40
CA THR A 130 -14.40 -19.52 -7.03
C THR A 130 -14.47 -20.68 -6.02
N GLY A 131 -14.14 -20.43 -4.76
CA GLY A 131 -14.02 -21.47 -3.72
C GLY A 131 -12.84 -22.43 -3.92
N GLN A 132 -11.96 -22.17 -4.89
CA GLN A 132 -10.85 -23.04 -5.22
C GLN A 132 -9.67 -22.81 -4.26
N TRP A 133 -9.49 -23.71 -3.29
CA TRP A 133 -8.50 -23.54 -2.22
C TRP A 133 -7.05 -23.42 -2.73
N TRP A 134 -6.71 -24.07 -3.84
CA TRP A 134 -5.36 -24.01 -4.40
C TRP A 134 -4.99 -22.61 -4.94
N LEU A 135 -5.98 -21.76 -5.28
CA LEU A 135 -5.71 -20.36 -5.67
C LEU A 135 -5.16 -19.52 -4.51
N PHE A 136 -5.36 -19.95 -3.26
CA PHE A 136 -4.68 -19.34 -2.11
C PHE A 136 -3.16 -19.59 -2.16
N ALA A 137 -2.68 -20.66 -2.79
CA ALA A 137 -1.24 -20.89 -2.97
C ALA A 137 -0.62 -19.82 -3.91
N LEU A 138 -1.31 -19.46 -4.99
CA LEU A 138 -0.88 -18.36 -5.88
C LEU A 138 -0.87 -17.02 -5.13
N THR A 139 -1.88 -16.80 -4.28
CA THR A 139 -1.96 -15.61 -3.44
C THR A 139 -0.82 -15.56 -2.42
N ALA A 140 -0.51 -16.69 -1.78
CA ALA A 140 0.59 -16.82 -0.84
C ALA A 140 1.95 -16.62 -1.52
N TRP A 141 2.12 -17.13 -2.74
CA TRP A 141 3.32 -16.89 -3.55
C TRP A 141 3.53 -15.40 -3.82
N MET A 142 2.48 -14.70 -4.24
CA MET A 142 2.54 -13.24 -4.43
C MET A 142 2.83 -12.49 -3.14
N ALA A 143 2.23 -12.92 -2.02
CA ALA A 143 2.50 -12.36 -0.70
C ALA A 143 3.96 -12.52 -0.26
N LEU A 144 4.57 -13.67 -0.54
CA LEU A 144 5.99 -13.88 -0.29
C LEU A 144 6.84 -12.88 -1.09
N LEU A 145 6.59 -12.76 -2.39
CA LEU A 145 7.36 -11.85 -3.25
C LEU A 145 7.21 -10.38 -2.83
N TYR A 146 6.00 -9.92 -2.49
CA TYR A 146 5.79 -8.58 -1.96
C TYR A 146 6.41 -8.37 -0.57
N THR A 147 6.46 -9.41 0.26
CA THR A 147 7.15 -9.35 1.57
C THR A 147 8.66 -9.18 1.40
N LEU A 148 9.26 -9.91 0.47
CA LEU A 148 10.68 -9.79 0.16
C LEU A 148 11.01 -8.41 -0.43
N ALA A 149 10.17 -7.93 -1.36
CA ALA A 149 10.28 -6.58 -1.93
C ALA A 149 10.19 -5.49 -0.84
N ALA A 150 9.14 -5.54 -0.01
CA ALA A 150 8.96 -4.62 1.11
C ALA A 150 10.18 -4.63 2.03
N TRP A 151 10.68 -5.80 2.40
CA TRP A 151 11.83 -5.90 3.30
C TRP A 151 13.11 -5.31 2.72
N GLN A 152 13.36 -5.49 1.42
CA GLN A 152 14.49 -4.85 0.75
C GLN A 152 14.36 -3.33 0.75
N GLU A 153 13.16 -2.80 0.51
CA GLU A 153 12.90 -1.36 0.60
C GLU A 153 13.13 -0.83 2.02
N GLU A 154 12.60 -1.50 3.06
CA GLU A 154 12.80 -1.08 4.46
C GLU A 154 14.29 -1.11 4.87
N ARG A 155 15.06 -2.09 4.37
CA ARG A 155 16.50 -2.19 4.61
C ARG A 155 17.29 -1.05 3.99
N ALA A 156 16.84 -0.51 2.85
CA ALA A 156 17.47 0.65 2.23
C ALA A 156 17.30 1.91 3.11
N PHE A 157 16.14 2.09 3.76
CA PHE A 157 15.93 3.17 4.72
C PHE A 157 16.83 3.06 5.95
N ALA A 158 17.06 1.84 6.46
CA ALA A 158 17.95 1.61 7.60
C ALA A 158 19.41 2.00 7.33
N ARG A 159 19.82 2.09 6.06
CA ARG A 159 21.17 2.50 5.62
C ARG A 159 21.23 3.95 5.12
N SER A 160 20.17 4.72 5.34
CA SER A 160 20.03 6.10 4.86
C SER A 160 20.03 7.10 6.02
N PRO A 161 20.18 8.41 5.75
CA PRO A 161 20.03 9.45 6.77
C PRO A 161 18.68 9.42 7.51
N PHE A 162 17.65 8.82 6.91
CA PHE A 162 16.30 8.72 7.47
C PHE A 162 16.09 7.53 8.42
N ALA A 163 17.14 6.81 8.81
CA ALA A 163 17.01 5.59 9.60
C ALA A 163 16.26 5.80 10.93
N ALA A 164 16.55 6.89 11.65
CA ALA A 164 15.91 7.19 12.93
C ALA A 164 14.40 7.50 12.77
N ASP A 165 14.05 8.37 11.82
CA ASP A 165 12.66 8.73 11.55
C ASP A 165 11.86 7.54 11.01
N TYR A 166 12.48 6.71 10.17
CA TYR A 166 11.86 5.50 9.66
C TYR A 166 11.64 4.45 10.77
N GLN A 167 12.58 4.30 11.71
CA GLN A 167 12.38 3.44 12.88
C GLN A 167 11.22 3.93 13.76
N ARG A 168 11.12 5.25 13.98
CA ARG A 168 9.99 5.84 14.70
C ARG A 168 8.68 5.53 13.97
N TYR A 169 8.62 5.75 12.67
CA TYR A 169 7.47 5.41 11.84
C TYR A 169 7.10 3.92 11.92
N ARG A 170 8.10 3.04 11.89
CA ARG A 170 7.96 1.59 12.03
C ARG A 170 7.45 1.16 13.40
N SER A 171 7.49 2.01 14.44
CA SER A 171 7.00 1.67 15.79
C SER A 171 5.48 1.72 15.93
N TYR A 172 4.79 2.55 15.15
CA TYR A 172 3.32 2.72 15.21
C TYR A 172 2.57 2.29 13.95
N THR A 173 3.26 1.98 12.85
CA THR A 173 2.61 1.46 11.61
C THR A 173 2.86 -0.03 11.40
N GLY A 174 1.94 -0.75 10.77
CA GLY A 174 2.19 -2.13 10.38
C GLY A 174 2.72 -2.26 8.95
N MET A 175 3.20 -3.44 8.56
CA MET A 175 3.77 -3.66 7.22
C MET A 175 2.69 -3.69 6.14
N PHE A 176 1.72 -4.60 6.29
CA PHE A 176 0.56 -4.77 5.40
C PHE A 176 -0.79 -4.62 6.11
N TRP A 177 -0.81 -4.76 7.44
CA TRP A 177 -2.01 -4.60 8.24
C TRP A 177 -1.81 -3.48 9.25
N PRO A 178 -2.82 -2.64 9.52
CA PRO A 178 -2.72 -1.63 10.55
C PRO A 178 -2.45 -2.25 11.92
N ARG A 179 -1.66 -1.55 12.75
CA ARG A 179 -1.49 -1.99 14.14
C ARG A 179 -2.78 -1.77 14.92
N PRO A 180 -3.30 -2.79 15.64
CA PRO A 180 -4.53 -2.67 16.42
C PRO A 180 -4.46 -1.53 17.44
N LYS A 181 -3.31 -1.38 18.13
CA LYS A 181 -3.07 -0.31 19.09
C LYS A 181 -3.25 1.08 18.45
N THR A 182 -2.67 1.30 17.27
CA THR A 182 -2.75 2.59 16.56
C THR A 182 -4.16 2.88 16.04
N LEU A 183 -4.89 1.86 15.59
CA LEU A 183 -6.30 2.02 15.21
C LEU A 183 -7.17 2.36 16.41
N LEU A 184 -7.03 1.61 17.50
CA LEU A 184 -7.79 1.82 18.73
C LEU A 184 -7.52 3.20 19.33
N THR A 185 -6.25 3.63 19.44
CA THR A 185 -5.92 4.96 19.95
C THR A 185 -6.57 6.06 19.12
N ASN A 186 -6.49 5.99 17.79
CA ASN A 186 -7.11 7.00 16.92
C ASN A 186 -8.65 6.99 16.98
N LEU A 187 -9.25 5.80 17.14
CA LEU A 187 -10.70 5.67 17.25
C LEU A 187 -11.19 6.22 18.60
N VAL A 188 -10.54 5.83 19.70
CA VAL A 188 -10.86 6.29 21.05
C VAL A 188 -10.68 7.80 21.16
N THR A 189 -9.59 8.38 20.65
CA THR A 189 -9.40 9.84 20.71
C THR A 189 -10.43 10.60 19.87
N TRP A 190 -10.87 10.07 18.72
CA TRP A 190 -11.96 10.67 17.94
C TRP A 190 -13.30 10.68 18.69
N PHE A 191 -13.59 9.63 19.47
CA PHE A 191 -14.81 9.55 20.27
C PHE A 191 -14.74 10.40 21.55
N VAL A 192 -13.58 10.43 22.22
CA VAL A 192 -13.37 11.16 23.49
C VAL A 192 -13.24 12.66 23.26
N ASP A 193 -12.56 13.07 22.20
CA ASP A 193 -12.37 14.47 21.85
C ASP A 193 -12.77 14.72 20.40
N LYS A 194 -14.00 15.20 20.18
CA LYS A 194 -14.47 15.59 18.84
C LYS A 194 -13.67 16.75 18.22
N ARG A 195 -12.83 17.45 18.99
CA ARG A 195 -11.88 18.46 18.50
C ARG A 195 -10.52 17.86 18.15
N TYR A 196 -10.29 16.58 18.47
CA TYR A 196 -9.13 15.83 17.98
C TYR A 196 -9.30 15.55 16.48
N ALA A 197 -8.87 16.52 15.68
CA ALA A 197 -8.41 16.23 14.33
C ALA A 197 -7.01 15.62 14.47
N PRO A 198 -6.76 14.36 14.07
CA PRO A 198 -5.40 13.86 13.99
C PRO A 198 -4.59 14.84 13.14
N ARG A 199 -3.55 15.46 13.73
CA ARG A 199 -2.73 16.48 13.06
C ARG A 199 -2.32 15.92 11.68
N PRO A 200 -2.49 16.68 10.60
CA PRO A 200 -2.08 16.22 9.28
C PRO A 200 -0.60 15.89 9.37
N ALA A 201 -0.21 14.66 9.02
CA ALA A 201 1.19 14.37 8.82
C ALA A 201 1.71 15.35 7.74
N SER A 202 2.74 16.12 8.04
CA SER A 202 3.42 16.94 7.05
C SER A 202 4.45 16.07 6.35
N ASP A 203 4.43 16.03 5.01
CA ASP A 203 5.47 15.36 4.22
C ASP A 203 6.71 16.27 4.04
N ALA A 204 7.09 17.02 5.09
CA ALA A 204 8.29 17.83 5.08
C ALA A 204 9.51 16.93 4.81
N PRO A 205 10.50 17.37 4.02
CA PRO A 205 11.62 16.53 3.61
C PRO A 205 12.38 16.03 4.84
N GLY A 206 12.16 14.75 5.16
CA GLY A 206 12.88 14.02 6.21
C GLY A 206 12.15 13.80 7.53
N THR A 207 10.91 14.26 7.71
CA THR A 207 10.22 14.11 9.01
C THR A 207 8.78 13.68 8.84
N CYS A 208 8.45 12.49 9.38
CA CYS A 208 7.06 12.10 9.61
C CYS A 208 6.62 12.54 11.00
N CYS A 209 5.94 13.69 11.03
CA CYS A 209 5.37 14.26 12.24
C CYS A 209 4.12 13.48 12.67
N LEU A 210 4.29 12.28 13.22
CA LEU A 210 3.20 11.43 13.72
C LEU A 210 3.57 10.84 15.07
N GLY A 211 2.75 11.16 16.09
CA GLY A 211 2.76 10.54 17.41
C GLY A 211 1.74 11.18 18.35
N PRO A 212 1.08 10.42 19.25
CA PRO A 212 0.14 10.96 20.24
C PRO A 212 0.81 11.81 21.33
N THR A 213 2.14 11.77 21.43
CA THR A 213 2.96 12.57 22.35
C THR A 213 4.25 12.97 21.63
N MET A 214 4.35 14.24 21.23
CA MET A 214 5.62 14.88 20.89
C MET A 214 6.12 15.64 22.12
N SER A 215 7.41 15.60 22.41
CA SER A 215 8.00 16.54 23.38
C SER A 215 8.11 17.93 22.77
N THR A 216 8.13 18.98 23.59
CA THR A 216 8.08 20.39 23.17
C THR A 216 9.20 20.78 22.18
N ASN A 217 10.38 20.13 22.26
CA ASN A 217 11.47 20.33 21.28
C ASN A 217 11.19 19.71 19.90
N GLN A 218 10.22 18.79 19.79
CA GLN A 218 9.85 18.12 18.54
C GLN A 218 8.76 18.86 17.76
N GLU A 219 8.00 19.77 18.40
CA GLU A 219 7.05 20.64 17.70
C GLU A 219 7.78 21.65 16.80
N GLN A 220 8.95 22.15 17.21
CA GLN A 220 9.74 23.11 16.44
C GLN A 220 10.30 22.57 15.12
N ASN A 221 10.54 21.25 15.02
CA ASN A 221 11.01 20.62 13.77
C ASN A 221 9.88 20.30 12.78
N CYS A 222 8.61 20.40 13.22
CA CYS A 222 7.42 20.10 12.42
C CYS A 222 6.61 21.34 12.06
N GLU A 223 6.86 22.49 12.70
CA GLU A 223 6.40 23.78 12.20
C GLU A 223 7.17 24.11 10.91
N PRO A 224 6.50 24.53 9.82
CA PRO A 224 7.22 25.15 8.71
C PRO A 224 7.99 26.32 9.32
N SER A 225 9.28 26.44 9.01
CA SER A 225 10.07 27.59 9.43
C SER A 225 9.31 28.85 9.04
N ARG A 226 8.67 29.50 10.02
CA ARG A 226 8.31 30.90 9.92
C ARG A 226 9.66 31.61 9.88
N HIS A 227 10.26 31.67 8.70
CA HIS A 227 11.26 32.67 8.41
C HIS A 227 10.65 33.98 8.87
N HIS A 228 11.34 34.62 9.79
CA HIS A 228 11.19 36.04 10.05
C HIS A 228 11.35 36.76 8.71
N ASP A 229 10.24 37.02 8.03
CA ASP A 229 10.11 38.21 7.18
C ASP A 229 10.02 39.40 8.16
N ALA A 230 11.18 39.74 8.71
CA ALA A 230 11.44 41.03 9.31
C ALA A 230 12.36 41.76 8.33
N ALA A 231 11.75 42.52 7.43
CA ALA A 231 12.36 43.64 6.72
C ALA A 231 11.28 44.70 6.53
#